data_AF-A0A239A836-F1
#
_entry.id   AF-A0A239A836-F1
#
_cell.length_a   1.000
_cell.length_b   1.000
_cell.length_c   1.000
_cell.angle_alpha   90.00
_cell.angle_beta   90.00
_cell.angle_gamma   90.00
#
_symmetry.space_group_name_H-M   'P 1'
#
loop_
_entity.id
_entity.type
_entity.pdbx_description
1 polymer ?
#
loop_
_entity_poly.entity_id
_entity_poly.type
_entity_poly.pdbx_seq_one_letter_code
_entity_poly.pdbx_strand_id
1 'polypeptide(L)'
;MKKIVPDPPPTLSLRPGLTHDQAIRIADQHLDSAIRALYLLPLQPMPSNQDLLTGAQLDLKIGKALAPFMAAVCVGTFGCAGF
;
A
#
# COMPACT_ATOMS: atom_id res chain seq x y z
N MET A 1 16.65 -33.59 -12.13
CA MET A 1 15.64 -33.15 -11.13
C MET A 1 15.27 -31.72 -11.44
N LYS A 2 14.02 -31.46 -11.86
CA LYS A 2 13.56 -30.09 -12.18
C LYS A 2 13.20 -29.41 -10.86
N LYS A 3 14.00 -28.43 -10.42
CA LYS A 3 13.69 -27.65 -9.24
C LYS A 3 12.46 -26.79 -9.54
N ILE A 4 11.37 -27.03 -8.81
CA ILE A 4 10.20 -26.16 -8.83
C ILE A 4 10.62 -24.89 -8.11
N VAL A 5 10.79 -23.81 -8.88
CA VAL A 5 11.02 -22.48 -8.34
C VAL A 5 9.65 -21.96 -7.91
N PRO A 6 9.45 -21.59 -6.62
CA PRO A 6 8.22 -20.97 -6.19
C PRO A 6 8.08 -19.62 -6.90
N ASP A 7 6.89 -19.34 -7.43
CA ASP A 7 6.58 -18.06 -8.06
C ASP A 7 6.93 -16.90 -7.12
N PRO A 8 7.57 -15.84 -7.62
CA PRO A 8 8.00 -14.73 -6.79
C PRO A 8 6.78 -14.10 -6.09
N PRO A 9 6.91 -13.69 -4.82
CA PRO A 9 5.84 -12.99 -4.13
C PRO A 9 5.48 -11.73 -4.93
N PRO A 10 4.20 -11.27 -4.91
CA PRO A 10 3.80 -10.07 -5.62
C PRO A 10 4.66 -8.91 -5.12
N THR A 11 5.67 -8.60 -5.92
CA THR A 11 6.60 -7.52 -5.63
C THR A 11 5.77 -6.27 -5.78
N LEU A 12 5.58 -5.51 -4.69
CA LEU A 12 4.99 -4.17 -4.76
C LEU A 12 5.71 -3.44 -5.88
N SER A 13 5.00 -3.26 -6.99
CA SER A 13 5.60 -3.09 -8.31
C SER A 13 6.06 -1.65 -8.52
N LEU A 14 7.00 -1.19 -7.68
CA LEU A 14 7.73 0.05 -7.91
C LEU A 14 8.79 -0.27 -8.98
N ARG A 15 8.36 -0.28 -10.24
CA ARG A 15 9.27 -0.43 -11.38
C ARG A 15 10.28 0.74 -11.34
N PRO A 16 11.59 0.50 -11.50
CA PRO A 16 12.54 1.58 -11.65
C PRO A 16 12.14 2.44 -12.85
N GLY A 17 12.01 3.75 -12.64
CA GLY A 17 11.53 4.72 -13.65
C GLY A 17 10.17 5.34 -13.35
N LEU A 18 9.52 5.01 -12.24
CA LEU A 18 8.28 5.65 -11.83
C LEU A 18 8.54 7.04 -11.23
N THR A 19 7.89 8.08 -11.75
CA THR A 19 8.02 9.42 -11.17
C THR A 19 7.33 9.48 -9.81
N HIS A 20 7.73 10.46 -8.99
CA HIS A 20 7.16 10.68 -7.67
C HIS A 20 5.63 10.75 -7.68
N ASP A 21 5.08 11.56 -8.58
CA ASP A 21 3.63 11.72 -8.73
C ASP A 21 2.95 10.44 -9.20
N GLN A 22 3.60 9.65 -10.07
CA GLN A 22 3.08 8.36 -10.49
C GLN A 22 3.05 7.38 -9.32
N ALA A 23 4.06 7.39 -8.43
CA ALA A 23 4.13 6.51 -7.28
C ALA A 23 3.02 6.81 -6.29
N ILE A 24 2.78 8.11 -6.02
CA ILE A 24 1.66 8.56 -5.18
C ILE A 24 0.33 8.14 -5.81
N ARG A 25 0.12 8.37 -7.11
CA ARG A 25 -1.13 8.01 -7.79
C ARG A 25 -1.41 6.51 -7.76
N ILE A 26 -0.38 5.67 -7.99
CA ILE A 26 -0.53 4.23 -7.94
C ILE A 26 -0.82 3.77 -6.50
N ALA A 27 -0.13 4.32 -5.51
CA ALA A 27 -0.40 4.04 -4.10
C ALA A 27 -1.83 4.44 -3.71
N ASP A 28 -2.29 5.62 -4.11
CA ASP A 28 -3.64 6.11 -3.86
C ASP A 28 -4.70 5.18 -4.49
N GLN A 29 -4.50 4.75 -5.73
CA GLN A 29 -5.38 3.79 -6.40
C GLN A 29 -5.44 2.44 -5.68
N HIS A 30 -4.30 1.90 -5.25
CA HIS A 30 -4.27 0.63 -4.52
C HIS A 30 -4.95 0.74 -3.16
N LEU A 31 -4.72 1.84 -2.43
CA LEU A 31 -5.38 2.09 -1.14
C LEU A 31 -6.89 2.24 -1.32
N ASP A 32 -7.35 2.98 -2.33
CA ASP A 32 -8.77 3.11 -2.62
C ASP A 32 -9.42 1.79 -3.04
N SER A 33 -8.70 0.96 -3.79
CA SER A 33 -9.18 -0.38 -4.15
C SER A 33 -9.27 -1.27 -2.92
N ALA A 34 -8.28 -1.23 -2.02
CA ALA A 34 -8.26 -2.03 -0.80
C ALA A 34 -9.39 -1.61 0.16
N ILE A 35 -9.58 -0.31 0.37
CA ILE A 35 -10.67 0.22 1.19
C ILE A 35 -12.03 -0.22 0.63
N ARG A 36 -12.24 -0.09 -0.68
CA ARG A 36 -13.48 -0.57 -1.33
C ARG A 36 -13.69 -2.06 -1.16
N ALA A 37 -12.65 -2.86 -1.33
CA ALA A 37 -12.74 -4.32 -1.13
C ALA A 37 -13.13 -4.68 0.31
N LEU A 38 -12.59 -3.97 1.32
CA LEU A 38 -12.96 -4.19 2.72
C LEU A 38 -14.43 -3.81 3.01
N TYR A 39 -14.97 -2.80 2.34
CA TYR A 39 -16.39 -2.43 2.49
C TYR A 39 -17.36 -3.43 1.87
N LEU A 40 -16.89 -4.26 0.93
CA LEU A 40 -17.69 -5.34 0.35
C LEU A 40 -17.71 -6.60 1.20
N LEU A 41 -16.90 -6.66 2.27
CA LEU A 41 -16.91 -7.81 3.17
C LEU A 41 -18.20 -7.85 3.99
N PRO A 42 -18.79 -9.04 4.18
CA PRO A 42 -19.96 -9.19 5.02
C PRO A 42 -19.63 -8.87 6.48
N LEU A 43 -20.66 -8.61 7.28
CA LEU A 43 -20.52 -8.46 8.72
C LEU A 43 -19.87 -9.73 9.30
N GLN A 44 -18.82 -9.53 10.09
CA GLN A 44 -18.07 -10.65 10.65
C GLN A 44 -18.89 -11.29 11.79
N PRO A 45 -18.97 -12.64 11.84
CA PRO A 45 -19.78 -13.34 12.84
C PRO A 45 -19.21 -13.23 14.25
N MET A 46 -17.88 -13.01 14.36
CA MET A 46 -17.20 -12.85 15.63
C MET A 46 -16.84 -11.38 15.86
N PRO A 47 -17.19 -10.79 17.03
CA PRO A 47 -16.90 -9.39 17.32
C PRO A 47 -15.42 -9.03 17.16
N SER A 48 -14.51 -9.90 17.60
CA SER A 48 -13.06 -9.68 17.45
C SER A 48 -12.62 -9.52 16.00
N ASN A 49 -13.25 -10.25 15.07
CA ASN A 49 -12.92 -10.16 13.65
C ASN A 49 -13.51 -8.89 13.04
N GLN A 50 -14.67 -8.44 13.55
CA GLN A 50 -15.26 -7.15 13.16
C GLN A 50 -14.39 -5.98 13.64
N ASP A 51 -13.83 -6.06 14.84
CA ASP A 51 -12.92 -5.06 15.39
C ASP A 51 -11.62 -4.99 14.59
N LEU A 52 -11.04 -6.15 14.24
CA LEU A 52 -9.85 -6.22 13.37
C LEU A 52 -10.14 -5.65 11.98
N LEU A 53 -11.29 -5.95 11.40
CA LEU A 53 -11.71 -5.40 10.11
C LEU A 53 -11.87 -3.87 10.18
N THR A 54 -12.46 -3.37 11.27
CA THR A 54 -12.64 -1.92 11.49
C THR A 54 -11.28 -1.23 11.69
N GLY A 55 -10.36 -1.86 12.43
CA GLY A 55 -8.98 -1.40 12.58
C GLY A 55 -8.26 -1.32 11.24
N ALA A 56 -8.31 -2.38 10.43
CA ALA A 56 -7.71 -2.39 9.09
C ALA A 56 -8.28 -1.31 8.16
N GLN A 57 -9.59 -1.02 8.24
CA GLN A 57 -10.19 0.09 7.51
C GLN A 57 -9.66 1.46 7.94
N LEU A 58 -9.45 1.66 9.25
CA LEU A 58 -8.87 2.90 9.79
C LEU A 58 -7.41 3.05 9.37
N ASP A 59 -6.61 2.00 9.49
CA ASP A 59 -5.20 1.99 9.11
C ASP A 59 -5.00 2.34 7.63
N LEU A 60 -5.84 1.79 6.74
CA LEU A 60 -5.79 2.12 5.31
C LEU A 60 -6.18 3.57 5.03
N LYS A 61 -7.15 4.14 5.76
CA LYS A 61 -7.53 5.56 5.63
C LYS A 61 -6.42 6.48 6.12
N ILE A 62 -5.77 6.12 7.23
CA ILE A 62 -4.60 6.83 7.75
C ILE A 62 -3.46 6.75 6.74
N GLY A 63 -3.18 5.56 6.20
CA GLY A 63 -2.19 5.36 5.13
C GLY A 63 -2.45 6.22 3.91
N LYS A 64 -3.72 6.34 3.48
CA LYS A 64 -4.12 7.23 2.38
C LYS A 64 -3.86 8.71 2.68
N ALA A 65 -4.21 9.15 3.89
CA ALA A 65 -3.97 10.54 4.32
C ALA A 65 -2.48 10.88 4.44
N LEU A 66 -1.65 9.91 4.82
CA LEU A 66 -0.20 10.07 5.00
C LEU A 66 0.62 9.81 3.74
N ALA A 67 0.06 9.16 2.71
CA ALA A 67 0.73 8.89 1.44
C ALA A 67 1.43 10.13 0.83
N PRO A 68 0.82 11.33 0.73
CA PRO A 68 1.51 12.51 0.20
C PRO A 68 2.67 12.99 1.09
N PHE A 69 2.59 12.79 2.42
CA PHE A 69 3.65 13.17 3.35
C PHE A 69 4.84 12.22 3.29
N MET A 70 4.59 10.91 3.27
CA MET A 70 5.64 9.88 3.12
C MET A 70 6.39 10.04 1.80
N ALA A 71 5.66 10.38 0.75
CA ALA A 71 6.24 10.68 -0.55
C ALA A 71 7.17 11.92 -0.46
N ALA A 72 6.72 13.02 0.14
CA ALA A 72 7.56 14.21 0.33
C ALA A 72 8.85 13.94 1.14
N VAL A 73 8.79 13.06 2.14
CA VAL A 73 9.97 12.68 2.96
C VAL A 73 11.00 11.87 2.16
N CYS A 74 10.57 11.02 1.22
CA CYS A 74 11.47 10.28 0.34
C CYS A 74 12.20 11.18 -0.67
N VAL A 75 11.64 12.33 -1.04
CA VAL A 75 12.34 13.32 -1.90
C VAL A 75 13.37 14.12 -1.11
N GLY A 76 13.08 14.44 0.16
CA GLY A 76 14.00 15.20 1.02
C GLY A 76 15.27 14.46 1.46
N THR A 77 15.33 13.13 1.31
CA THR A 77 16.47 12.31 1.78
C THR A 77 17.41 11.81 0.69
N PHE A 78 17.05 11.94 -0.59
CA PHE A 78 17.96 11.68 -1.73
C PHE A 78 18.61 12.95 -2.32
N GLY A 79 18.37 14.12 -1.72
CA GLY A 79 18.92 15.41 -2.15
C GLY A 79 20.31 15.77 -1.61
N CYS A 80 21.01 14.87 -0.91
CA CYS A 80 22.36 15.11 -0.38
C CYS A 80 23.30 13.95 -0.71
N ALA A 81 23.40 13.55 -1.99
CA ALA A 81 24.51 12.73 -2.47
C ALA A 81 24.73 13.00 -3.96
N GLY A 82 25.43 14.09 -4.28
CA GLY A 82 25.88 14.34 -5.64
C GLY A 82 26.03 15.82 -5.99
N PHE A 83 27.03 16.47 -5.41
CA PHE A 83 27.96 17.36 -6.12
C PHE A 83 29.27 17.42 -5.33
#